data_AF-A0A1H8ZBZ8-F1
#
_entry.id   AF-A0A1H8ZBZ8-F1
#
_cell.length_a   1.000
_cell.length_b   1.000
_cell.length_c   1.000
_cell.angle_alpha   90.00
_cell.angle_beta   90.00
_cell.angle_gamma   90.00
#
_symmetry.space_group_name_H-M   'P 1'
#
loop_
_entity.id
_entity.type
_entity.pdbx_description
1 polymer ?
#
loop_
_entity_poly.entity_id
_entity_poly.type
_entity_poly.pdbx_seq_one_letter_code
_entity_poly.pdbx_strand_id
1 'polypeptide(L)' 'MSWIRIKTEKGLWKIKPRWQMRWAERNRKVRVFDLGLIVISWWSNKDLQER' A
#
# COMPACT_ATOMS: atom_id res chain seq x y z
N MET A 1 11.58 4.71 -0.95
CA MET A 1 11.15 4.98 -2.34
C MET A 1 10.18 3.90 -2.78
N SER A 2 8.94 4.24 -3.13
CA SER A 2 8.08 3.31 -3.86
C SER A 2 8.55 3.23 -5.31
N TRP A 3 8.77 2.02 -5.82
CA TRP A 3 9.22 1.85 -7.21
C TRP A 3 8.12 2.23 -8.20
N ILE A 4 6.86 1.93 -7.88
CA ILE A 4 5.74 2.23 -8.76
C ILE A 4 4.59 2.80 -7.93
N ARG A 5 4.06 3.95 -8.34
CA ARG A 5 2.86 4.57 -7.79
C ARG A 5 1.85 4.71 -8.91
N ILE A 6 0.70 4.03 -8.80
CA ILE A 6 -0.39 4.17 -9.76
C ILE A 6 -1.54 4.84 -9.03
N LYS A 7 -1.81 6.10 -9.40
CA LYS A 7 -2.97 6.84 -8.89
C LYS A 7 -4.18 6.42 -9.72
N THR A 8 -5.23 6.01 -9.05
CA THR A 8 -6.51 5.64 -9.63
C THR A 8 -7.58 6.55 -9.03
N GLU A 9 -8.76 6.64 -9.65
CA GLU A 9 -9.88 7.43 -9.12
C GLU A 9 -10.32 6.99 -7.71
N LYS A 10 -10.06 5.74 -7.33
CA LYS A 10 -10.49 5.14 -6.06
C LYS A 10 -9.36 5.01 -5.01
N GLY A 11 -8.13 5.38 -5.35
CA GLY A 11 -6.99 5.19 -4.46
C GLY A 11 -5.62 5.19 -5.14
N LEU A 12 -4.60 4.76 -4.40
CA LEU A 12 -3.20 4.76 -4.82
C LEU A 12 -2.61 3.36 -4.63
N TRP A 13 -2.29 2.70 -5.73
CA TRP A 13 -1.46 1.50 -5.70
C TRP A 13 0.00 1.91 -5.51
N LYS A 14 0.67 1.28 -4.55
CA LYS A 14 2.11 1.40 -4.36
C LYS A 14 2.72 0.02 -4.38
N ILE A 15 3.67 -0.16 -5.27
CA ILE A 15 4.51 -1.35 -5.34
C ILE A 15 5.87 -0.98 -4.78
N LYS A 16 6.32 -1.75 -3.80
CA LYS A 16 7.62 -1.53 -3.16
C LYS A 16 8.15 -2.83 -2.57
N PRO A 17 9.46 -2.95 -2.39
CA PRO A 17 10.04 -4.13 -1.75
C PRO A 17 9.59 -4.27 -0.29
N ARG A 18 9.50 -5.51 0.19
CA ARG A 18 8.99 -5.87 1.52
C ARG A 18 9.72 -5.15 2.67
N TRP A 19 11.03 -4.98 2.54
CA TRP A 19 11.85 -4.27 3.54
C TRP A 19 11.44 -2.80 3.73
N GLN A 20 10.71 -2.20 2.78
CA GLN A 20 10.22 -0.82 2.84
C GLN A 20 8.75 -0.72 3.25
N MET A 21 8.18 -1.80 3.81
CA MET A 21 6.84 -1.78 4.41
C MET A 21 6.75 -0.72 5.52
N ARG A 22 5.67 0.07 5.48
CA ARG A 22 5.34 1.09 6.49
C ARG A 22 4.46 0.48 7.59
N TRP A 23 4.38 1.13 8.74
CA TRP A 23 3.55 0.70 9.87
C TRP A 23 2.10 0.41 9.47
N ALA A 24 1.48 1.26 8.66
CA ALA A 24 0.10 1.04 8.19
C ALA A 24 -0.07 -0.26 7.39
N GLU A 25 0.92 -0.65 6.61
CA GLU A 25 0.88 -1.89 5.83
C GLU A 25 1.19 -3.11 6.70
N ARG A 26 2.14 -3.00 7.64
CA ARG A 26 2.44 -4.08 8.60
C ARG A 26 1.25 -4.38 9.50
N ASN A 27 0.54 -3.35 9.95
CA ASN A 27 -0.66 -3.49 10.77
C ASN A 27 -1.93 -3.72 9.95
N ARG A 28 -1.81 -4.01 8.65
CA ARG A 28 -2.93 -4.25 7.72
C ARG A 28 -4.04 -3.17 7.80
N LYS A 29 -3.67 -1.93 8.12
CA LYS A 29 -4.56 -0.75 8.08
C LYS A 29 -4.89 -0.33 6.64
N VAL A 30 -4.09 -0.79 5.68
CA VAL A 30 -4.35 -0.68 4.25
C VAL A 30 -4.34 -2.08 3.64
N ARG A 31 -4.96 -2.26 2.48
CA ARG A 31 -4.90 -3.56 1.78
C ARG A 31 -3.49 -3.81 1.30
N VAL A 32 -2.92 -4.96 1.67
CA VAL A 32 -1.56 -5.36 1.32
C VAL A 32 -1.58 -6.76 0.73
N PHE A 33 -0.98 -6.90 -0.44
CA PHE A 33 -0.59 -8.16 -1.05
C PHE A 33 0.92 -8.33 -0.91
N ASP A 34 1.33 -9.42 -0.27
CA ASP A 34 2.73 -9.77 -0.08
C ASP A 34 3.11 -10.88 -1.06
N LEU A 35 4.06 -10.60 -1.96
CA LEU A 35 4.59 -11.54 -2.96
C LEU A 35 5.99 -12.04 -2.54
N GLY A 36 6.33 -11.97 -1.25
CA GLY A 36 7.62 -12.36 -0.70
C GLY A 36 8.66 -11.24 -0.79
N LEU A 37 9.17 -10.98 -2.00
CA LEU A 37 10.18 -9.93 -2.23
C LEU A 37 9.56 -8.54 -2.38
N ILE A 38 8.37 -8.48 -2.97
CA ILE A 38 7.66 -7.26 -3.30
C ILE A 38 6.33 -7.25 -2.56
N VAL A 39 5.96 -6.07 -2.10
CA VAL A 39 4.70 -5.79 -1.44
C VAL A 39 3.92 -4.80 -2.29
N ILE A 40 2.68 -5.16 -2.56
CA ILE A 40 1.71 -4.33 -3.25
C ILE A 40 0.74 -3.82 -2.21
N SER A 41 0.71 -2.50 -2.01
CA SER A 41 -0.20 -1.85 -1.07
C SER A 41 -1.19 -0.98 -1.82
N TRP A 42 -2.45 -1.07 -1.45
CA TRP A 42 -3.53 -0.25 -1.98
C TRP A 42 -4.03 0.70 -0.90
N TRP A 43 -3.88 2.00 -1.18
CA TRP A 43 -4.27 3.08 -0.31
C TRP A 43 -5.53 3.73 -0.88
N SER A 44 -6.71 3.32 -0.44
CA SER A 44 -7.94 4.00 -0.85
C SER A 44 -8.17 5.25 0.00
N ASN A 45 -8.81 6.27 -0.57
CA ASN A 45 -9.30 7.40 0.23
C ASN A 45 -10.31 6.96 1.29
N LYS A 46 -11.03 5.84 1.06
CA LYS A 46 -11.94 5.25 2.05
C LYS A 46 -11.19 4.74 3.29
N ASP A 47 -10.05 4.07 3.09
CA ASP A 47 -9.18 3.60 4.19
C ASP A 47 -8.54 4.77 4.98
N LEU A 48 -8.49 5.97 4.40
CA LEU A 48 -7.99 7.19 5.04
C LEU A 48 -9.09 8.04 5.68
N GLN A 49 -10.35 7.87 5.28
CA GLN A 49 -11.51 8.62 5.79
C GLN A 49 -12.21 7.95 6.97
N GLU A 50 -12.06 6.63 7.20
CA GLU A 50 -12.49 5.98 8.45
C GLU A 50 -11.52 6.32 9.60
N ARG A 51 -11.51 7.60 9.99
CA ARG A 51 -10.95 8.10 11.25
C ARG A 51 -12.06 8.31 12.27
#